data_AF-A0A352MXN6-F1
#
_entry.id   AF-A0A352MXN6-F1
#
_cell.length_a   1.000
_cell.length_b   1.000
_cell.length_c   1.000
_cell.angle_alpha   90.00
_cell.angle_beta   90.00
_cell.angle_gamma   90.00
#
_symmetry.space_group_name_H-M   'P 1'
#
loop_
_entity.id
_entity.type
_entity.pdbx_description
1 polymer ?
#
loop_
_entity_poly.entity_id
_entity_poly.type
_entity_poly.pdbx_seq_one_letter_code
_entity_poly.pdbx_strand_id
1 'polypeptide(L)'
;MKKWILYSIIAILLIISISSIILLIISYNDTKGSNMKSIDKFAEVEDDYISKDTEIITTSYSSTKVSPDAILSFNTYYKGCGHTIKEEKNAEEDIINKNEQDIILIKLLL
;
A
#
# COMPACT_ATOMS: atom_id res chain seq x y z
N MET A 1 27.81 15.42 -44.96
CA MET A 1 27.12 16.16 -43.86
C MET A 1 28.17 16.87 -43.04
N LYS A 2 28.02 18.17 -42.73
CA LYS A 2 28.99 18.90 -41.89
C LYS A 2 29.16 18.16 -40.56
N LYS A 3 30.40 17.91 -40.10
CA LYS A 3 30.70 17.17 -38.86
C LYS A 3 29.91 17.70 -37.64
N TRP A 4 29.61 19.00 -37.63
CA TRP A 4 28.74 19.68 -36.66
C TRP A 4 27.34 19.09 -36.52
N ILE A 5 26.74 18.60 -37.61
CA ILE A 5 25.42 17.96 -37.60
C ILE A 5 25.49 16.61 -36.88
N LEU A 6 26.58 15.85 -37.06
CA LEU A 6 26.79 14.58 -36.38
C LEU A 6 26.92 14.77 -34.86
N TYR A 7 27.70 15.78 -34.43
CA TYR A 7 27.85 16.09 -33.01
C TYR A 7 26.53 16.53 -32.35
N SER A 8 25.72 17.31 -33.08
CA SER A 8 24.41 17.76 -32.59
C SER A 8 23.45 16.59 -32.31
N ILE A 9 23.42 15.59 -33.20
CA ILE A 9 22.57 14.39 -33.04
C ILE A 9 23.00 13.57 -31.83
N ILE A 10 24.30 13.39 -31.63
CA ILE A 10 24.85 12.63 -30.48
C ILE A 10 24.52 13.32 -29.15
N ALA A 11 24.60 14.65 -29.10
CA ALA A 11 24.27 15.41 -27.90
C ALA A 11 22.80 15.25 -27.49
N ILE A 12 21.88 15.26 -28.47
CA ILE A 12 20.44 15.09 -28.22
C ILE A 12 20.15 13.70 -27.66
N LEU A 13 20.78 12.65 -28.20
CA LEU A 13 20.60 11.27 -27.71
C LEU A 13 21.07 11.10 -26.26
N LEU A 14 22.17 11.75 -25.88
CA LEU A 14 22.67 11.72 -24.51
C LEU A 14 21.69 12.37 -23.53
N ILE A 15 21.11 13.52 -23.89
CA ILE A 15 20.13 14.22 -23.03
C ILE A 15 18.89 13.37 -22.79
N ILE A 16 18.38 12.70 -23.81
CA ILE A 16 17.21 11.81 -23.70
C ILE A 16 17.53 10.64 -22.76
N SER A 17 18.71 10.03 -22.89
CA SER A 17 19.12 8.92 -22.03
C SER A 17 19.22 9.31 -20.55
N ILE A 18 19.74 10.49 -20.25
CA ILE A 18 19.89 11.00 -18.87
C ILE A 18 18.51 11.34 -18.27
N SER A 19 17.64 12.00 -19.05
CA SER A 19 16.27 12.35 -18.63
C SER A 19 15.46 11.10 -18.24
N SER A 20 15.61 10.01 -19.01
CA SER A 20 14.94 8.73 -18.76
C SER A 20 15.32 8.13 -17.40
N ILE A 21 16.59 8.21 -17.01
CA ILE A 21 17.11 7.67 -15.75
C ILE A 21 16.58 8.49 -14.56
N ILE A 22 16.50 9.81 -14.69
CA ILE A 22 16.00 10.70 -13.64
C ILE A 22 14.51 10.42 -13.35
N LEU A 23 13.69 10.23 -14.39
CA LEU A 23 12.28 9.89 -14.24
C LEU A 23 12.07 8.55 -13.50
N LEU A 24 12.92 7.55 -13.77
CA LEU A 24 12.87 6.26 -13.07
C LEU A 24 13.23 6.39 -11.58
N ILE A 25 14.20 7.24 -11.24
CA ILE A 25 14.57 7.49 -9.83
C ILE A 25 13.43 8.19 -9.08
N ILE A 26 12.79 9.20 -9.69
CA ILE A 26 11.63 9.89 -9.09
C ILE A 26 10.49 8.90 -8.85
N SER A 27 10.12 8.12 -9.87
CA SER A 27 9.06 7.11 -9.77
C SER A 27 9.35 6.06 -8.70
N TYR A 28 10.60 5.58 -8.60
CA TYR A 28 11.01 4.64 -7.56
C TYR A 28 10.95 5.27 -6.15
N ASN A 29 11.31 6.54 -6.02
CA ASN A 29 11.26 7.25 -4.74
C ASN A 29 9.82 7.53 -4.28
N ASP A 30 8.92 7.85 -5.22
CA ASP A 30 7.48 7.98 -4.95
C ASP A 30 6.87 6.66 -4.48
N THR A 31 7.32 5.54 -5.04
CA THR A 31 6.86 4.20 -4.63
C THR A 31 7.42 3.76 -3.27
N LYS A 32 8.57 4.32 -2.83
CA LYS A 32 9.08 4.16 -1.45
C LYS A 32 8.36 5.03 -0.43
N GLY A 33 7.71 6.10 -0.89
CA GLY A 33 6.96 7.05 -0.08
C GLY A 33 5.51 6.63 0.21
N SER A 34 4.95 5.68 -0.54
CA SER A 34 3.65 5.10 -0.22
C SER A 34 3.77 4.04 0.89
N ASN A 35 4.23 4.47 2.07
CA ASN A 35 3.69 3.88 3.28
C ASN A 35 2.20 4.19 3.21
N MET A 36 1.38 3.17 2.95
CA MET A 36 -0.05 3.25 3.18
C MET A 36 -0.20 3.63 4.65
N LYS A 37 -0.31 4.93 4.92
CA LYS A 37 -0.61 5.46 6.23
C LYS A 37 -2.05 5.01 6.44
N SER A 38 -2.24 3.86 7.08
CA SER A 38 -3.51 3.54 7.70
C SER A 38 -3.85 4.75 8.56
N ILE A 39 -4.83 5.52 8.12
CA ILE A 39 -5.39 6.59 8.93
C ILE A 39 -6.27 5.88 9.95
N ASP A 40 -5.62 5.24 10.92
CA ASP A 40 -6.23 4.87 12.17
C ASP A 40 -6.30 6.15 13.00
N LYS A 41 -7.29 6.99 12.68
CA LYS A 41 -7.74 8.04 13.59
C LYS A 41 -8.48 7.36 14.74
N PHE A 42 -7.74 6.76 15.67
CA PHE A 42 -8.26 6.55 17.00
C PHE A 42 -8.40 7.91 17.65
N ALA A 43 -9.59 8.18 18.20
CA ALA A 43 -9.91 9.41 18.88
C ALA A 43 -8.88 9.68 19.99
N GLU A 44 -8.26 10.86 19.95
CA GLU A 44 -7.46 11.41 21.02
C GLU A 44 -8.40 11.60 22.22
N VAL A 45 -8.34 10.68 23.17
CA VAL A 45 -8.97 10.87 24.49
C VAL A 45 -7.94 11.61 25.32
N GLU A 46 -8.35 12.78 25.78
CA GLU A 46 -7.59 13.70 26.63
C GLU A 46 -7.22 12.98 27.93
N ASP A 47 -5.94 12.67 28.12
CA ASP A 47 -5.40 12.11 29.36
C ASP A 47 -5.36 13.22 30.43
N ASP A 48 -6.46 13.40 31.15
CA ASP A 48 -6.41 14.04 32.45
C ASP A 48 -6.87 13.06 33.54
N TYR A 49 -6.00 12.87 34.52
CA TYR A 49 -6.14 12.05 35.73
C TYR A 49 -6.07 10.51 35.59
N ILE A 50 -4.86 9.95 35.71
CA ILE A 50 -4.69 8.58 36.25
C ILE A 50 -3.71 8.63 37.43
N SER A 51 -4.26 8.44 38.64
CA SER A 51 -3.52 8.18 39.86
C SER A 51 -2.86 6.79 39.78
N LYS A 52 -1.58 6.74 40.19
CA LYS A 52 -0.77 5.52 40.25
C LYS A 52 -1.23 4.61 41.39
N ASP A 53 -2.23 3.75 41.16
CA ASP A 53 -2.30 2.40 41.77
C ASP A 53 -3.56 1.62 41.31
N THR A 54 -3.66 1.35 40.02
CA THR A 54 -4.66 0.37 39.55
C THR A 54 -4.01 -0.52 38.51
N GLU A 55 -4.00 -1.82 38.78
CA GLU A 55 -3.60 -2.84 37.83
C GLU A 55 -4.49 -2.72 36.59
N ILE A 56 -3.92 -2.20 35.50
CA ILE A 56 -4.64 -1.97 34.25
C ILE A 56 -4.87 -3.35 33.61
N ILE A 57 -6.04 -3.95 33.85
CA ILE A 57 -6.51 -5.07 33.05
C ILE A 57 -7.03 -4.51 31.73
N THR A 58 -6.15 -4.40 30.74
CA THR A 58 -6.48 -3.98 29.39
C THR A 58 -7.37 -5.04 28.72
N THR A 59 -8.68 -4.79 28.65
CA THR A 59 -9.67 -5.66 27.97
C THR A 59 -10.10 -5.14 26.59
N SER A 60 -9.29 -4.31 25.94
CA SER A 60 -9.60 -3.77 24.61
C SER A 60 -9.30 -4.77 23.49
N TYR A 61 -10.07 -5.86 23.42
CA TYR A 61 -10.11 -6.68 22.20
C TYR A 61 -11.21 -6.14 21.28
N SER A 62 -10.83 -5.27 20.33
CA SER A 62 -11.69 -4.86 19.23
C SER A 62 -11.47 -5.82 18.06
N SER A 63 -12.53 -6.52 17.63
CA SER A 63 -12.48 -7.41 16.46
C SER A 63 -13.23 -6.79 15.28
N THR A 64 -12.53 -6.56 14.17
CA THR A 64 -13.14 -6.12 12.91
C THR A 64 -13.70 -7.33 12.15
N LYS A 65 -14.95 -7.23 11.69
CA LYS A 65 -15.64 -8.27 10.90
C LYS A 65 -16.13 -7.69 9.58
N VAL A 66 -16.20 -8.53 8.54
CA VAL A 66 -16.69 -8.14 7.22
C VAL A 66 -18.21 -8.01 7.21
N SER A 67 -18.71 -6.86 6.75
CA SER A 67 -20.13 -6.60 6.52
C SER A 67 -20.66 -7.39 5.31
N PRO A 68 -21.93 -7.85 5.31
CA PRO A 68 -22.56 -8.46 4.13
C PRO A 68 -22.47 -7.62 2.85
N ASP A 69 -22.55 -6.29 3.00
CA ASP A 69 -22.50 -5.35 1.87
C ASP A 69 -21.09 -4.79 1.64
N ALA A 70 -20.05 -5.41 2.21
CA ALA A 70 -18.68 -4.95 2.04
C ALA A 70 -18.16 -5.25 0.63
N ILE A 71 -17.39 -4.31 0.09
CA ILE A 71 -16.57 -4.51 -1.11
C ILE A 71 -15.12 -4.66 -0.66
N LEU A 72 -14.52 -5.80 -0.97
CA LEU A 72 -13.13 -6.10 -0.66
C LEU A 72 -12.24 -5.74 -1.84
N SER A 73 -11.13 -5.06 -1.55
CA SER A 73 -10.10 -4.72 -2.54
C SER A 73 -8.83 -5.50 -2.22
N PHE A 74 -8.48 -6.47 -3.06
CA PHE A 74 -7.26 -7.25 -2.95
C PHE A 74 -6.17 -6.65 -3.85
N ASN A 75 -5.07 -6.21 -3.24
CA ASN A 75 -3.89 -5.72 -3.95
C ASN A 75 -2.81 -6.80 -3.93
N THR A 76 -2.53 -7.42 -5.07
CA THR A 76 -1.50 -8.45 -5.21
C THR A 76 -0.26 -7.87 -5.86
N TYR A 77 0.87 -7.87 -5.15
CA TYR A 77 2.15 -7.36 -5.63
C TYR A 77 3.06 -8.50 -6.13
N TYR A 78 3.45 -8.43 -7.40
CA TYR A 78 4.32 -9.42 -8.03
C TYR A 78 5.78 -8.95 -8.01
N LYS A 79 6.57 -9.46 -7.04
CA LYS A 79 7.98 -9.09 -6.86
C LYS A 79 8.86 -9.32 -8.10
N GLY A 80 8.55 -10.31 -8.94
CA GLY A 80 9.35 -10.68 -10.11
C GLY A 80 9.22 -9.72 -11.30
N CYS A 81 8.07 -9.07 -11.48
CA CYS A 81 7.80 -8.14 -12.59
C CYS A 81 7.45 -6.72 -12.13
N GLY A 82 7.34 -6.48 -10.82
CA GLY A 82 7.07 -5.17 -10.23
C GLY A 82 5.64 -4.67 -10.40
N HIS A 83 4.73 -5.48 -10.95
CA HIS A 83 3.33 -5.10 -11.15
C HIS A 83 2.48 -5.34 -9.90
N THR A 84 1.50 -4.47 -9.71
CA THR A 84 0.41 -4.65 -8.74
C THR A 84 -0.89 -4.85 -9.48
N ILE A 85 -1.59 -5.93 -9.18
CA ILE A 85 -2.95 -6.17 -9.68
C ILE A 85 -3.93 -5.85 -8.55
N LYS A 86 -4.92 -5.02 -8.86
CA LYS A 86 -6.04 -4.69 -7.96
C LYS A 86 -7.28 -5.46 -8.41
N GLU A 87 -7.87 -6.21 -7.50
CA GLU A 87 -9.11 -6.95 -7.72
C GLU A 87 -10.14 -6.49 -6.69
N GLU A 88 -11.34 -6.15 -7.16
CA GLU A 88 -12.47 -5.79 -6.29
C GLU A 88 -13.51 -6.90 -6.35
N LYS A 89 -13.97 -7.36 -5.19
CA LYS A 89 -15.00 -8.38 -5.06
C LYS A 89 -15.99 -7.99 -3.96
N ASN A 90 -17.27 -8.32 -4.17
CA ASN A 90 -18.25 -8.20 -3.11
C ASN A 90 -18.01 -9.27 -2.04
N ALA A 91 -18.47 -9.03 -0.82
CA ALA A 91 -18.42 -10.02 0.24
C ALA A 91 -19.30 -11.23 -0.12
N GLU A 92 -18.66 -12.39 -0.25
CA GLU A 92 -19.31 -13.68 -0.48
C GLU A 92 -19.67 -14.33 0.87
N GLU A 93 -20.63 -15.26 0.89
CA GLU A 93 -21.14 -15.87 2.14
C GLU A 93 -20.04 -16.54 2.98
N ASP A 94 -18.97 -17.00 2.33
CA ASP A 94 -17.83 -17.66 2.95
C ASP A 94 -16.89 -16.69 3.69
N ILE A 95 -17.03 -15.37 3.50
CA ILE A 95 -16.17 -14.33 4.12
C ILE A 95 -16.95 -13.33 4.98
N ILE A 96 -18.29 -13.32 4.91
CA ILE A 96 -19.13 -12.49 5.78
C ILE A 96 -18.94 -12.87 7.25
N ASN A 97 -18.90 -11.87 8.14
CA ASN A 97 -18.66 -12.03 9.58
C ASN A 97 -17.32 -12.67 9.97
N LYS A 98 -16.43 -12.93 9.00
CA LYS A 98 -15.07 -13.40 9.27
C LYS A 98 -14.14 -12.23 9.57
N ASN A 99 -13.05 -12.53 10.27
CA ASN A 99 -11.98 -11.58 10.53
C ASN A 99 -10.93 -11.63 9.40
N GLU A 100 -9.98 -10.70 9.43
CA GLU A 100 -8.90 -10.63 8.43
C GLU A 100 -8.05 -11.92 8.36
N GLN A 101 -7.78 -12.56 9.49
CA GLN A 101 -6.94 -13.77 9.56
C GLN A 101 -7.63 -14.93 8.85
N ASP A 102 -8.93 -15.09 9.06
CA ASP A 102 -9.73 -16.11 8.40
C ASP A 102 -9.73 -15.92 6.88
N ILE A 103 -9.84 -14.67 6.41
CA ILE A 103 -9.84 -14.34 4.97
C ILE A 103 -8.48 -14.65 4.32
N ILE A 104 -7.38 -14.31 5.01
CA ILE A 104 -6.02 -14.64 4.55
C ILE A 104 -5.85 -16.15 4.44
N LEU A 105 -6.37 -16.90 5.42
CA LEU A 105 -6.25 -18.35 5.48
C LEU A 105 -7.04 -19.03 4.35
N ILE A 106 -8.26 -18.53 4.06
CA ILE A 106 -9.07 -18.98 2.92
C ILE A 106 -8.34 -18.74 1.58
N LYS A 107 -7.72 -17.56 1.41
CA LYS A 107 -6.98 -17.22 0.19
C LYS A 107 -5.73 -18.07 -0.04
N LEU A 108 -5.14 -18.63 1.02
CA LEU A 108 -3.96 -19.51 0.93
C LEU A 108 -4.31 -20.99 0.65
N LEU A 109 -5.56 -21.40 0.90
CA LEU A 109 -6.02 -22.77 0.71
C LEU A 109 -6.67 -23.02 -0.66
N LEU A 110 -6.94 -21.97 -1.44
CA LEU A 110 -7.44 -21.98 -2.82
C LEU A 110 -6.29 -21.80 -3.82
#